data_AF-A0A7C3Y5T5-F1
#
_entry.id   AF-A0A7C3Y5T5-F1
#
_cell.length_a   1.000
_cell.length_b   1.000
_cell.length_c   1.000
_cell.angle_alpha   90.00
_cell.angle_beta   90.00
_cell.angle_gamma   90.00
#
_symmetry.space_group_name_H-M   'P 1'
#
loop_
_entity.id
_entity.type
_entity.pdbx_description
1 polymer ?
#
loop_
_entity_poly.entity_id
_entity_poly.type
_entity_poly.pdbx_seq_one_letter_code
_entity_poly.pdbx_strand_id
1 'polypeptide(L)'
;MDTRNSPMQRSGEPPLEWDKNLDTLKISLVPANAPVGAPYWRLIRAVYDASARGRSAVFCEVQNEKGERLLGQKLTLTWPGGSGQATTENKPVPEFAANFPIGGSYNSDQGPGPYTVSVEGLPSDRVSGLGRPKGRDAYFYLTWRRSTFGPAVAQSAIRGIVIGGQAGQVVILRPASGQPQQTTLDGAGAFVFTNLAAGTYTVEVGGISVPNLRVDGSSTLNVPLIDLRPRQSIIKGTVLKASGDPA
;
A
#
# COMPACT_ATOMS: atom_id res chain seq x y z
N MET A 1 8.82 18.70 -19.69
CA MET A 1 8.17 18.52 -18.37
C MET A 1 7.59 17.13 -18.37
N ASP A 2 8.24 16.23 -17.64
CA ASP A 2 8.20 14.79 -17.88
C ASP A 2 7.30 14.12 -16.84
N THR A 3 6.14 13.63 -17.27
CA THR A 3 5.16 12.91 -16.45
C THR A 3 5.68 11.52 -16.14
N ARG A 4 6.54 11.40 -15.12
CA ARG A 4 7.00 10.08 -14.67
C ARG A 4 5.99 9.45 -13.74
N ASN A 5 5.31 8.47 -14.34
CA ASN A 5 4.47 7.45 -13.74
C ASN A 5 5.04 6.98 -12.39
N SER A 6 4.48 7.50 -11.29
CA SER A 6 4.64 6.85 -9.99
C SER A 6 3.88 5.52 -10.06
N PRO A 7 4.47 4.36 -9.71
CA PRO A 7 3.71 3.13 -9.64
C PRO A 7 2.59 3.36 -8.61
N MET A 8 1.34 3.29 -9.08
CA MET A 8 0.14 3.63 -8.32
C MET A 8 0.23 2.95 -6.94
N GLN A 9 0.35 3.75 -5.87
CA GLN A 9 0.15 3.25 -4.52
C GLN A 9 -1.31 2.79 -4.43
N ARG A 10 -1.50 1.48 -4.26
CA ARG A 10 -2.80 0.81 -4.22
C ARG A 10 -3.21 0.66 -2.74
N SER A 11 -4.43 1.07 -2.42
CA SER A 11 -4.95 1.19 -1.05
C SER A 11 -5.08 -0.17 -0.34
N GLY A 12 -4.77 -0.21 0.97
CA GLY A 12 -4.94 -1.39 1.84
C GLY A 12 -3.72 -2.30 1.99
N GLU A 13 -2.67 -2.07 1.21
CA GLU A 13 -1.42 -2.85 1.24
C GLU A 13 -0.24 -1.99 1.69
N PRO A 14 0.84 -2.56 2.27
CA PRO A 14 2.03 -1.78 2.61
C PRO A 14 2.56 -1.06 1.36
N PRO A 15 2.97 0.22 1.49
CA PRO A 15 3.64 0.91 0.40
C PRO A 15 4.88 0.12 -0.01
N LEU A 16 5.19 0.11 -1.30
CA LEU A 16 6.45 -0.48 -1.77
C LEU A 16 7.60 0.32 -1.17
N GLU A 17 8.42 -0.32 -0.35
CA GLU A 17 9.71 0.21 0.08
C GLU A 17 10.72 0.01 -1.05
N TRP A 18 10.96 1.06 -1.83
CA TRP A 18 11.91 1.06 -2.94
C TRP A 18 13.12 1.92 -2.61
N ASP A 19 14.32 1.33 -2.60
CA ASP A 19 15.55 2.10 -2.52
C ASP A 19 15.81 2.85 -3.84
N LYS A 20 15.82 4.18 -3.77
CA LYS A 20 16.09 5.09 -4.91
C LYS A 20 17.41 4.80 -5.63
N ASN A 21 18.39 4.17 -4.97
CA ASN A 21 19.64 3.78 -5.62
C ASN A 21 19.40 2.76 -6.73
N LEU A 22 18.36 1.92 -6.62
CA LEU A 22 17.99 0.95 -7.65
C LEU A 22 17.73 1.62 -9.01
N ASP A 23 17.12 2.82 -9.02
CA ASP A 23 16.87 3.58 -10.24
C ASP A 23 18.17 4.01 -10.92
N THR A 24 19.14 4.47 -10.12
CA THR A 24 20.48 4.86 -10.61
C THR A 24 21.24 3.65 -11.17
N LEU A 25 20.94 2.47 -10.64
CA LEU A 25 21.50 1.19 -11.03
C LEU A 25 20.79 0.55 -12.23
N LYS A 26 19.80 1.22 -12.82
CA LYS A 26 18.95 0.69 -13.91
C LYS A 26 18.21 -0.59 -13.53
N ILE A 27 17.97 -0.79 -12.23
CA ILE A 27 17.11 -1.85 -11.71
C ILE A 27 15.67 -1.32 -11.75
N SER A 28 14.75 -2.17 -12.21
CA SER A 28 13.36 -1.78 -12.39
C SER A 28 12.41 -2.84 -11.84
N LEU A 29 11.28 -2.37 -11.32
CA LEU A 29 10.11 -3.20 -11.10
C LEU A 29 9.38 -3.37 -12.43
N VAL A 30 9.19 -4.62 -12.84
CA VAL A 30 8.28 -5.01 -13.92
C VAL A 30 7.00 -5.54 -13.24
N PRO A 31 5.89 -4.79 -13.28
CA PRO A 31 4.67 -5.21 -12.63
C PRO A 31 4.14 -6.54 -13.18
N ALA A 32 3.50 -7.32 -12.33
CA ALA A 32 2.69 -8.45 -12.77
C ALA A 32 1.62 -7.99 -13.76
N ASN A 33 1.15 -8.93 -14.57
CA ASN A 33 -0.09 -8.77 -15.33
C ASN A 33 -1.01 -9.94 -14.99
N ALA A 34 -2.21 -9.64 -14.51
CA ALA A 34 -3.22 -10.63 -14.18
C ALA A 34 -4.63 -10.05 -14.38
N PRO A 35 -5.70 -10.86 -14.32
CA PRO A 35 -7.05 -10.34 -14.22
C PRO A 35 -7.24 -9.54 -12.94
N VAL A 36 -8.05 -8.48 -12.99
CA VAL A 36 -8.48 -7.75 -11.78
C VAL A 36 -9.19 -8.73 -10.83
N GLY A 37 -8.86 -8.68 -9.54
CA GLY A 37 -9.38 -9.61 -8.53
C GLY A 37 -8.60 -10.93 -8.41
N ALA A 38 -7.64 -11.22 -9.30
CA ALA A 38 -6.87 -12.47 -9.23
C ALA A 38 -5.73 -12.40 -8.21
N PRO A 39 -5.37 -13.49 -7.52
CA PRO A 39 -4.19 -13.49 -6.65
C PRO A 39 -2.90 -13.33 -7.47
N TYR A 40 -1.94 -12.58 -6.93
CA TYR A 40 -0.62 -12.35 -7.52
C TYR A 40 0.44 -12.14 -6.44
N TRP A 41 1.71 -12.28 -6.82
CA TRP A 41 2.85 -11.92 -5.98
C TRP A 41 3.22 -10.46 -6.20
N ARG A 42 2.94 -9.62 -5.20
CA ARG A 42 3.32 -8.22 -5.23
C ARG A 42 4.68 -8.02 -4.56
N LEU A 43 5.55 -7.24 -5.17
CA LEU A 43 6.76 -6.76 -4.51
C LEU A 43 6.39 -5.65 -3.51
N ILE A 44 6.84 -5.79 -2.26
CA ILE A 44 6.59 -4.80 -1.19
C ILE A 44 7.88 -4.19 -0.63
N ARG A 45 9.05 -4.78 -0.91
CA ARG A 45 10.36 -4.23 -0.53
C ARG A 45 11.42 -4.59 -1.57
N ALA A 46 12.24 -3.62 -1.94
CA ALA A 46 13.49 -3.80 -2.65
C ALA A 46 14.53 -2.81 -2.14
N VAL A 47 15.58 -3.32 -1.50
CA VAL A 47 16.65 -2.51 -0.90
C VAL A 47 18.00 -2.96 -1.44
N TYR A 48 18.88 -2.00 -1.73
CA TYR A 48 20.25 -2.23 -2.19
C TYR A 48 21.24 -1.93 -1.06
N ASP A 49 22.26 -2.78 -0.95
CA ASP A 49 23.33 -2.63 0.02
C ASP A 49 24.70 -2.78 -0.66
N ALA A 50 25.39 -1.64 -0.75
CA ALA A 50 26.72 -1.51 -1.34
C ALA A 50 27.86 -1.89 -0.39
N SER A 51 27.56 -2.22 0.87
CA SER A 51 28.55 -2.61 1.87
C SER A 51 28.99 -4.07 1.75
N ALA A 52 28.37 -4.83 0.84
CA ALA A 52 28.71 -6.21 0.56
C ALA A 52 30.22 -6.39 0.26
N ARG A 53 30.80 -7.45 0.83
CA ARG A 53 32.21 -7.82 0.65
C ARG A 53 32.32 -9.31 0.39
N GLY A 54 33.09 -9.68 -0.62
CA GLY A 54 33.49 -11.06 -0.91
C GLY A 54 32.46 -11.88 -1.70
N ARG A 55 31.20 -11.42 -1.80
CA ARG A 55 30.17 -12.04 -2.65
C ARG A 55 29.02 -11.08 -2.92
N SER A 56 28.24 -11.41 -3.94
CA SER A 56 26.96 -10.73 -4.26
C SER A 56 25.81 -11.72 -4.21
N ALA A 57 24.68 -11.27 -3.69
CA ALA A 57 23.51 -12.12 -3.53
C ALA A 57 22.21 -11.32 -3.56
N VAL A 58 21.15 -11.99 -3.99
CA VAL A 58 19.77 -11.53 -3.81
C VAL A 58 19.16 -12.35 -2.68
N PHE A 59 18.73 -11.69 -1.61
CA PHE A 59 18.04 -12.28 -0.48
C PHE A 59 16.54 -12.05 -0.63
N CYS A 60 15.75 -13.11 -0.48
CA CYS A 60 14.34 -13.12 -0.82
C CYS A 60 13.47 -13.58 0.36
N GLU A 61 12.39 -12.85 0.57
CA GLU A 61 11.32 -13.16 1.51
C GLU A 61 10.01 -13.28 0.73
N VAL A 62 9.19 -14.27 1.08
CA VAL A 62 7.85 -14.41 0.49
C VAL A 62 6.83 -14.57 1.60
N GLN A 63 5.83 -13.70 1.60
CA GLN A 63 4.84 -13.59 2.66
C GLN A 63 3.44 -13.93 2.17
N ASN A 64 2.61 -14.48 3.06
CA ASN A 64 1.17 -14.51 2.86
C ASN A 64 0.55 -13.12 3.05
N GLU A 65 -0.76 -13.01 2.86
CA GLU A 65 -1.54 -11.76 2.96
C GLU A 65 -1.36 -11.05 4.31
N LYS A 66 -1.12 -11.81 5.39
CA LYS A 66 -0.93 -11.32 6.76
C LYS A 66 0.50 -10.85 7.05
N GLY A 67 1.43 -11.06 6.13
CA GLY A 67 2.84 -10.74 6.30
C GLY A 67 3.68 -11.86 6.92
N GLU A 68 3.12 -13.06 7.07
CA GLU A 68 3.83 -14.22 7.62
C GLU A 68 4.64 -14.91 6.51
N ARG A 69 5.87 -15.33 6.83
CA ARG A 69 6.72 -16.08 5.90
C ARG A 69 6.02 -17.35 5.41
N LEU A 70 6.02 -17.55 4.11
CA LEU A 70 5.65 -18.81 3.48
C LEU A 70 6.88 -19.70 3.33
N LEU A 71 6.74 -20.98 3.66
CA LEU A 71 7.77 -22.00 3.49
C LEU A 71 7.46 -22.84 2.25
N GLY A 72 8.50 -23.33 1.57
CA GLY A 72 8.32 -24.15 0.37
C GLY A 72 7.90 -23.36 -0.89
N GLN A 73 7.71 -22.05 -0.78
CA GLN A 73 7.40 -21.19 -1.92
C GLN A 73 8.64 -21.03 -2.80
N LYS A 74 8.49 -21.35 -4.09
CA LYS A 74 9.56 -21.29 -5.09
C LYS A 74 9.71 -19.89 -5.67
N LEU A 75 10.96 -19.51 -5.92
CA LEU A 75 11.36 -18.34 -6.68
C LEU A 75 12.25 -18.77 -7.84
N THR A 76 12.23 -17.99 -8.91
CA THR A 76 13.14 -18.13 -10.04
C THR A 76 13.96 -16.86 -10.22
N LEU A 77 15.26 -17.06 -10.45
CA LEU A 77 16.21 -16.10 -10.99
C LEU A 77 16.44 -16.45 -12.47
N THR A 78 16.23 -15.53 -13.40
CA THR A 78 16.56 -15.72 -14.83
C THR A 78 17.70 -14.82 -15.28
N TRP A 79 18.44 -15.26 -16.29
CA TRP A 79 19.46 -14.49 -17.01
C TRP A 79 19.53 -14.94 -18.48
N PRO A 80 20.26 -14.23 -19.35
CA PRO A 80 20.42 -14.67 -20.74
C PRO A 80 20.97 -16.09 -20.83
N GLY A 81 20.18 -17.01 -21.39
CA GLY A 81 20.57 -18.41 -21.59
C GLY A 81 20.40 -19.31 -20.37
N GLY A 82 19.78 -18.87 -19.26
CA GLY A 82 19.59 -19.75 -18.11
C GLY A 82 18.65 -19.25 -17.02
N SER A 83 18.43 -20.12 -16.04
CA SER A 83 17.66 -19.83 -14.84
C SER A 83 18.16 -20.65 -13.65
N GLY A 84 17.86 -20.17 -12.46
CA GLY A 84 18.11 -20.85 -11.19
C GLY A 84 16.89 -20.73 -10.30
N GLN A 85 16.70 -21.72 -9.43
CA GLN A 85 15.56 -21.77 -8.51
C GLN A 85 16.03 -21.73 -7.06
N ALA A 86 15.22 -21.12 -6.21
CA ALA A 86 15.38 -21.18 -4.76
C ALA A 86 14.02 -21.44 -4.12
N THR A 87 14.03 -22.04 -2.94
CA THR A 87 12.82 -22.30 -2.16
C THR A 87 12.95 -21.59 -0.82
N THR A 88 11.86 -21.00 -0.34
CA THR A 88 11.80 -20.37 0.97
C THR A 88 11.91 -21.41 2.10
N GLU A 89 12.80 -21.14 3.05
CA GLU A 89 13.15 -22.02 4.16
C GLU A 89 12.82 -21.39 5.52
N ASN A 90 12.71 -22.23 6.55
CA ASN A 90 12.51 -21.78 7.92
C ASN A 90 13.83 -21.36 8.56
N LYS A 91 14.34 -20.18 8.16
CA LYS A 91 15.56 -19.58 8.73
C LYS A 91 15.24 -18.63 9.88
N PRO A 92 16.08 -18.54 10.92
CA PRO A 92 15.86 -17.63 12.03
C PRO A 92 15.91 -16.17 11.56
N VAL A 93 15.07 -15.31 12.14
CA VAL A 93 15.19 -13.86 11.96
C VAL A 93 16.57 -13.43 12.47
N PRO A 94 17.32 -12.55 11.76
CA PRO A 94 16.93 -11.73 10.61
C PRO A 94 17.25 -12.32 9.22
N GLU A 95 17.59 -13.60 9.11
CA GLU A 95 17.93 -14.21 7.83
C GLU A 95 16.72 -14.32 6.90
N PHE A 96 16.91 -13.98 5.62
CA PHE A 96 15.88 -14.10 4.59
C PHE A 96 15.64 -15.56 4.21
N ALA A 97 14.40 -15.88 3.87
CA ALA A 97 13.93 -17.25 3.63
C ALA A 97 14.69 -17.98 2.50
N ALA A 98 15.14 -17.25 1.49
CA ALA A 98 15.85 -17.79 0.33
C ALA A 98 16.92 -16.82 -0.15
N ASN A 99 17.91 -17.32 -0.90
CA ASN A 99 18.90 -16.46 -1.55
C ASN A 99 19.41 -17.03 -2.87
N PHE A 100 19.80 -16.13 -3.77
CA PHE A 100 20.48 -16.45 -5.01
C PHE A 100 21.89 -15.85 -5.00
N PRO A 101 22.97 -16.64 -5.14
CA PRO A 101 24.28 -16.09 -5.46
C PRO A 101 24.26 -15.52 -6.88
N ILE A 102 24.83 -14.34 -7.08
CA ILE A 102 24.91 -13.69 -8.40
C ILE A 102 26.35 -13.30 -8.73
N GLY A 103 26.76 -13.51 -9.99
CA GLY A 103 28.15 -13.28 -10.45
C GLY A 103 28.28 -12.29 -11.61
N GLY A 104 27.22 -12.11 -12.40
CA GLY A 104 27.21 -11.25 -13.58
C GLY A 104 27.43 -9.78 -13.23
N SER A 105 28.49 -9.21 -13.80
CA SER A 105 28.80 -7.78 -13.70
C SER A 105 28.13 -7.00 -14.81
N TYR A 106 27.81 -5.74 -14.54
CA TYR A 106 27.24 -4.84 -15.55
C TYR A 106 27.64 -3.39 -15.28
N ASN A 107 27.48 -2.53 -16.29
CA ASN A 107 27.66 -1.09 -16.14
C ASN A 107 26.32 -0.39 -16.29
N SER A 108 25.84 0.25 -15.22
CA SER A 108 24.57 0.99 -15.18
C SER A 108 24.51 2.17 -16.16
N ASP A 109 25.67 2.66 -16.60
CA ASP A 109 25.76 3.70 -17.63
C ASP A 109 25.45 3.15 -19.04
N GLN A 110 25.56 1.83 -19.23
CA GLN A 110 25.36 1.13 -20.50
C GLN A 110 24.04 0.33 -20.54
N GLY A 111 23.48 -0.04 -19.39
CA GLY A 111 22.23 -0.79 -19.34
C GLY A 111 21.97 -1.47 -18.00
N PRO A 112 20.85 -2.21 -17.90
CA PRO A 112 20.51 -3.01 -16.71
C PRO A 112 21.42 -4.24 -16.58
N GLY A 113 21.51 -4.79 -15.37
CA GLY A 113 22.15 -6.08 -15.13
C GLY A 113 21.38 -7.25 -15.73
N PRO A 114 21.98 -8.45 -15.83
CA PRO A 114 21.40 -9.58 -16.56
C PRO A 114 20.30 -10.31 -15.79
N TYR A 115 20.17 -10.07 -14.49
CA TYR A 115 19.35 -10.92 -13.64
C TYR A 115 17.95 -10.35 -13.40
N THR A 116 16.96 -11.23 -13.42
CA THR A 116 15.58 -10.93 -13.02
C THR A 116 15.10 -11.94 -11.98
N VAL A 117 14.45 -11.50 -10.91
CA VAL A 117 13.86 -12.38 -9.89
C VAL A 117 12.34 -12.26 -9.87
N SER A 118 11.65 -13.39 -9.73
CA SER A 118 10.20 -13.48 -9.55
C SER A 118 9.80 -14.67 -8.68
N VAL A 119 8.59 -14.63 -8.12
CA VAL A 119 8.02 -15.75 -7.36
C VAL A 119 7.17 -16.63 -8.28
N GLU A 120 7.24 -17.94 -8.12
CA GLU A 120 6.50 -18.90 -8.96
C GLU A 120 5.06 -19.15 -8.47
N GLY A 121 4.24 -19.75 -9.35
CA GLY A 121 2.91 -20.28 -9.01
C GLY A 121 1.75 -19.28 -9.18
N LEU A 122 2.01 -17.98 -9.21
CA LEU A 122 1.04 -16.93 -9.54
C LEU A 122 1.69 -15.90 -10.47
N PRO A 123 0.92 -15.04 -11.17
CA PRO A 123 1.47 -13.83 -11.75
C PRO A 123 2.30 -13.07 -10.69
N SER A 124 3.48 -12.61 -11.07
CA SER A 124 4.44 -12.03 -10.11
C SER A 124 5.01 -10.74 -10.65
N ASP A 125 5.09 -9.75 -9.76
CA ASP A 125 6.01 -8.63 -9.91
C ASP A 125 7.42 -9.20 -10.05
N ARG A 126 8.21 -8.61 -10.96
CA ARG A 126 9.58 -9.03 -11.21
C ARG A 126 10.53 -7.88 -10.97
N VAL A 127 11.65 -8.16 -10.31
CA VAL A 127 12.74 -7.19 -10.17
C VAL A 127 13.79 -7.51 -11.23
N SER A 128 13.94 -6.62 -12.20
CA SER A 128 14.81 -6.79 -13.38
C SER A 128 15.99 -5.84 -13.33
N GLY A 129 17.13 -6.26 -13.88
CA GLY A 129 18.34 -5.45 -13.97
C GLY A 129 19.34 -5.68 -12.84
N LEU A 130 19.16 -6.73 -12.05
CA LEU A 130 20.04 -7.09 -10.94
C LEU A 130 21.40 -7.59 -11.46
N GLY A 131 22.44 -7.46 -10.65
CA GLY A 131 23.80 -7.86 -11.00
C GLY A 131 24.83 -7.21 -10.07
N ARG A 132 26.10 -7.24 -10.48
CA ARG A 132 27.22 -6.59 -9.79
C ARG A 132 27.52 -5.23 -10.46
N PRO A 133 27.05 -4.10 -9.90
CA PRO A 133 27.21 -2.81 -10.55
C PRO A 133 28.68 -2.39 -10.61
N LYS A 134 29.19 -2.12 -11.81
CA LYS A 134 30.60 -1.81 -12.07
C LYS A 134 31.55 -2.86 -11.45
N GLY A 135 31.11 -4.12 -11.40
CA GLY A 135 31.84 -5.25 -10.83
C GLY A 135 31.94 -5.27 -9.30
N ARG A 136 31.28 -4.34 -8.60
CA ARG A 136 31.29 -4.28 -7.13
C ARG A 136 30.34 -5.28 -6.52
N ASP A 137 30.70 -5.76 -5.34
CA ASP A 137 29.83 -6.64 -4.59
C ASP A 137 28.59 -5.89 -4.12
N ALA A 138 27.44 -6.58 -4.17
CA ALA A 138 26.15 -6.02 -3.87
C ALA A 138 25.22 -7.04 -3.22
N TYR A 139 24.50 -6.60 -2.20
CA TYR A 139 23.35 -7.32 -1.67
C TYR A 139 22.05 -6.62 -2.05
N PHE A 140 21.06 -7.43 -2.41
CA PHE A 140 19.70 -6.97 -2.69
C PHE A 140 18.74 -7.72 -1.77
N TYR A 141 17.87 -6.98 -1.09
CA TYR A 141 16.87 -7.56 -0.19
C TYR A 141 15.48 -7.34 -0.76
N LEU A 142 14.84 -8.42 -1.19
CA LEU A 142 13.57 -8.40 -1.88
C LEU A 142 12.50 -9.11 -1.04
N THR A 143 11.32 -8.51 -0.94
CA THR A 143 10.17 -9.11 -0.26
C THR A 143 8.94 -9.05 -1.14
N TRP A 144 8.35 -10.22 -1.39
CA TRP A 144 7.03 -10.34 -2.00
C TRP A 144 5.97 -10.69 -0.96
N ARG A 145 4.75 -10.24 -1.22
CA ARG A 145 3.55 -10.62 -0.48
C ARG A 145 2.48 -11.08 -1.46
N ARG A 146 1.78 -12.17 -1.14
CA ARG A 146 0.59 -12.57 -1.89
C ARG A 146 -0.49 -11.50 -1.72
N SER A 147 -1.05 -11.02 -2.82
CA SER A 147 -2.13 -10.04 -2.81
C SER A 147 -3.08 -10.23 -3.98
N THR A 148 -4.04 -9.32 -4.14
CA THR A 148 -5.06 -9.33 -5.20
C THR A 148 -4.75 -8.29 -6.26
N PHE A 149 -4.74 -8.69 -7.53
CA PHE A 149 -4.34 -7.88 -8.67
C PHE A 149 -5.43 -6.89 -9.07
N GLY A 150 -5.02 -5.73 -9.59
CA GLY A 150 -5.92 -4.65 -10.00
C GLY A 150 -6.12 -3.59 -8.91
N PRO A 151 -6.90 -2.53 -9.20
CA PRO A 151 -7.43 -1.69 -8.14
C PRO A 151 -8.25 -2.58 -7.22
N ALA A 152 -8.18 -2.36 -5.90
CA ALA A 152 -9.13 -3.00 -5.01
C ALA A 152 -10.53 -2.74 -5.57
N VAL A 153 -11.32 -3.80 -5.75
CA VAL A 153 -12.61 -3.76 -6.46
C VAL A 153 -13.36 -2.53 -5.96
N ALA A 154 -13.67 -1.61 -6.87
CA ALA A 154 -14.23 -0.32 -6.54
C ALA A 154 -15.75 -0.41 -6.69
N GLN A 155 -16.39 -1.23 -5.86
CA GLN A 155 -17.85 -1.43 -5.88
C GLN A 155 -18.51 -1.16 -4.52
N SER A 156 -17.73 -0.88 -3.47
CA SER A 156 -18.32 -0.52 -2.20
C SER A 156 -19.04 0.82 -2.28
N ALA A 157 -19.99 1.01 -1.37
CA ALA A 157 -20.64 2.28 -1.13
C ALA A 157 -20.60 2.64 0.35
N ILE A 158 -20.46 3.93 0.66
CA ILE A 158 -20.63 4.48 2.00
C ILE A 158 -21.81 5.44 1.94
N ARG A 159 -22.83 5.20 2.75
CA ARG A 159 -24.01 6.08 2.84
C ARG A 159 -24.33 6.45 4.28
N GLY A 160 -24.94 7.61 4.48
CA GLY A 160 -25.31 8.08 5.80
C GLY A 160 -26.37 9.18 5.76
N ILE A 161 -26.85 9.54 6.94
CA ILE A 161 -27.82 10.62 7.18
C ILE A 161 -27.19 11.64 8.12
N VAL A 162 -27.37 12.92 7.82
CA VAL A 162 -26.90 14.06 8.60
C VAL A 162 -28.09 14.88 9.08
N ILE A 163 -28.41 14.83 10.37
CA ILE A 163 -29.46 15.66 10.97
C ILE A 163 -28.94 17.08 11.21
N GLY A 164 -29.75 18.08 10.85
CA GLY A 164 -29.36 19.48 10.91
C GLY A 164 -28.50 19.93 9.72
N GLY A 165 -28.15 19.01 8.82
CA GLY A 165 -27.50 19.35 7.55
C GLY A 165 -28.46 20.01 6.55
N GLN A 166 -27.90 20.79 5.64
CA GLN A 166 -28.67 21.47 4.58
C GLN A 166 -28.48 20.76 3.23
N ALA A 167 -29.53 20.71 2.41
CA ALA A 167 -29.42 20.21 1.04
C ALA A 167 -28.34 21.00 0.27
N GLY A 168 -27.51 20.30 -0.49
CA GLY A 168 -26.37 20.90 -1.19
C GLY A 168 -25.12 21.10 -0.32
N GLN A 169 -25.18 20.88 1.00
CA GLN A 169 -24.00 20.93 1.85
C GLN A 169 -23.00 19.83 1.46
N VAL A 170 -21.73 20.21 1.29
CA VAL A 170 -20.67 19.29 0.85
C VAL A 170 -20.31 18.30 1.96
N VAL A 171 -20.26 17.04 1.58
CA VAL A 171 -19.69 15.92 2.35
C VAL A 171 -18.41 15.49 1.66
N ILE A 172 -17.32 15.38 2.41
CA ILE A 172 -16.02 14.95 1.91
C ILE A 172 -15.74 13.54 2.42
N LEU A 173 -15.35 12.64 1.54
CA LEU A 173 -14.82 11.33 1.89
C LEU A 173 -13.31 11.32 1.66
N ARG A 174 -12.54 11.20 2.73
CA ARG A 174 -11.08 11.07 2.66
C ARG A 174 -10.67 9.60 2.75
N PRO A 175 -10.03 9.03 1.72
CA PRO A 175 -9.34 7.76 1.88
C PRO A 175 -8.07 7.95 2.72
N ALA A 176 -7.57 6.87 3.34
CA ALA A 176 -6.26 6.89 4.00
C ALA A 176 -5.08 7.22 3.05
N SER A 177 -5.28 6.98 1.75
CA SER A 177 -4.32 7.30 0.68
C SER A 177 -5.07 7.66 -0.60
N GLY A 178 -4.63 8.70 -1.31
CA GLY A 178 -5.26 9.16 -2.55
C GLY A 178 -6.05 10.46 -2.39
N GLN A 179 -6.81 10.81 -3.41
CA GLN A 179 -7.56 12.07 -3.43
C GLN A 179 -8.90 11.96 -2.69
N PRO A 180 -9.31 12.99 -1.93
CA PRO A 180 -10.65 13.06 -1.37
C PRO A 180 -11.72 13.06 -2.46
N GLN A 181 -12.84 12.41 -2.17
CA GLN A 181 -14.06 12.49 -2.96
C GLN A 181 -15.05 13.45 -2.30
N GLN A 182 -15.96 14.02 -3.08
CA GLN A 182 -17.01 14.90 -2.58
C GLN A 182 -18.37 14.48 -3.13
N THR A 183 -19.38 14.65 -2.30
CA THR A 183 -20.79 14.59 -2.68
C THR A 183 -21.55 15.66 -1.89
N THR A 184 -22.85 15.79 -2.10
CA THR A 184 -23.70 16.73 -1.37
C THR A 184 -24.82 16.01 -0.64
N LEU A 185 -25.32 16.64 0.42
CA LEU A 185 -26.55 16.20 1.07
C LEU A 185 -27.75 16.42 0.14
N ASP A 186 -28.67 15.46 0.10
CA ASP A 186 -29.97 15.64 -0.53
C ASP A 186 -30.95 16.39 0.41
N GLY A 187 -32.22 16.53 -0.03
CA GLY A 187 -33.27 17.19 0.75
C GLY A 187 -33.62 16.50 2.08
N ALA A 188 -33.27 15.23 2.25
CA ALA A 188 -33.44 14.48 3.49
C ALA A 188 -32.18 14.48 4.37
N GLY A 189 -31.11 15.17 3.95
CA GLY A 189 -29.83 15.13 4.62
C GLY A 189 -29.05 13.83 4.39
N ALA A 190 -29.38 13.06 3.35
CA ALA A 190 -28.67 11.83 3.01
C ALA A 190 -27.48 12.09 2.08
N PHE A 191 -26.45 11.27 2.19
CA PHE A 191 -25.34 11.23 1.23
C PHE A 191 -24.99 9.79 0.86
N VAL A 192 -24.39 9.63 -0.32
CA VAL A 192 -23.81 8.36 -0.78
C VAL A 192 -22.52 8.62 -1.55
N PHE A 193 -21.52 7.81 -1.26
CA PHE A 193 -20.33 7.60 -2.07
C PHE A 193 -20.38 6.19 -2.64
N THR A 194 -20.11 6.05 -3.93
CA THR A 194 -20.07 4.75 -4.62
C THR A 194 -18.73 4.54 -5.29
N ASN A 195 -18.54 3.36 -5.88
CA ASN A 195 -17.31 2.97 -6.55
C ASN A 195 -16.08 3.07 -5.63
N LEU A 196 -16.24 2.61 -4.39
CA LEU A 196 -15.19 2.66 -3.39
C LEU A 196 -14.38 1.37 -3.40
N ALA A 197 -13.06 1.53 -3.52
CA ALA A 197 -12.09 0.47 -3.34
C ALA A 197 -12.12 -0.05 -1.90
N ALA A 198 -11.65 -1.29 -1.69
CA ALA A 198 -11.37 -1.77 -0.35
C ALA A 198 -10.39 -0.84 0.37
N GLY A 199 -10.70 -0.47 1.61
CA GLY A 199 -9.90 0.50 2.34
C GLY A 199 -10.55 1.06 3.58
N THR A 200 -9.83 1.97 4.23
CA THR A 200 -10.31 2.75 5.37
C THR A 200 -10.51 4.20 4.94
N TYR A 201 -11.63 4.78 5.35
CA TYR A 201 -12.08 6.12 4.98
C TYR A 201 -12.50 6.94 6.20
N THR A 202 -12.50 8.26 6.03
CA THR A 202 -13.07 9.25 6.96
C THR A 202 -14.11 10.08 6.21
N VAL A 203 -15.32 10.19 6.76
CA VAL A 203 -16.35 11.12 6.27
C VAL A 203 -16.23 12.44 7.05
N GLU A 204 -16.25 13.56 6.35
CA GLU A 204 -16.22 14.90 6.92
C GLU A 204 -17.43 15.73 6.42
N VAL A 205 -18.18 16.32 7.34
CA VAL A 205 -19.31 17.20 7.02
C VAL A 205 -19.55 18.19 8.16
N GLY A 206 -19.72 19.47 7.84
CA GLY A 206 -20.08 20.49 8.83
C GLY A 206 -19.13 20.58 10.04
N GLY A 207 -17.85 20.26 9.86
CA GLY A 207 -16.85 20.24 10.93
C GLY A 207 -16.80 18.95 11.75
N ILE A 208 -17.71 17.99 11.53
CA ILE A 208 -17.64 16.65 12.13
C ILE A 208 -16.83 15.73 11.23
N SER A 209 -15.98 14.90 11.84
CA SER A 209 -15.24 13.82 11.18
C SER A 209 -15.63 12.46 11.76
N VAL A 210 -15.93 11.50 10.89
CA VAL A 210 -16.22 10.10 11.24
C VAL A 210 -15.13 9.21 10.63
N PRO A 211 -14.07 8.88 11.39
CA PRO A 211 -12.95 8.07 10.90
C PRO A 211 -13.24 6.57 10.97
N ASN A 212 -12.28 5.77 10.50
CA ASN A 212 -12.25 4.32 10.63
C ASN A 212 -13.41 3.57 9.93
N LEU A 213 -13.98 4.16 8.89
CA LEU A 213 -15.00 3.52 8.05
C LEU A 213 -14.30 2.54 7.10
N ARG A 214 -14.49 1.23 7.31
CA ARG A 214 -13.84 0.18 6.52
C ARG A 214 -14.81 -0.45 5.54
N VAL A 215 -14.36 -0.58 4.29
CA VAL A 215 -15.09 -1.27 3.23
C VAL A 215 -14.19 -2.31 2.55
N ASP A 216 -14.80 -3.37 2.03
CA ASP A 216 -14.11 -4.50 1.40
C ASP A 216 -13.99 -4.40 -0.13
N GLY A 217 -14.53 -3.33 -0.72
CA GLY A 217 -14.55 -3.10 -2.16
C GLY A 217 -15.77 -3.67 -2.89
N SER A 218 -16.69 -4.31 -2.18
CA SER A 218 -17.89 -4.95 -2.74
C SER A 218 -19.20 -4.64 -1.98
N SER A 219 -19.12 -4.33 -0.69
CA SER A 219 -20.29 -4.14 0.17
C SER A 219 -20.63 -2.67 0.43
N THR A 220 -21.88 -2.41 0.85
CA THR A 220 -22.33 -1.09 1.32
C THR A 220 -22.16 -0.97 2.83
N LEU A 221 -21.50 0.10 3.28
CA LEU A 221 -21.39 0.48 4.68
C LEU A 221 -22.37 1.61 5.01
N ASN A 222 -23.12 1.45 6.09
CA ASN A 222 -23.96 2.51 6.66
C ASN A 222 -23.18 3.26 7.73
N VAL A 223 -23.02 4.57 7.58
CA VAL A 223 -22.41 5.44 8.58
C VAL A 223 -23.40 5.67 9.72
N PRO A 224 -22.95 5.66 10.99
CA PRO A 224 -23.77 6.11 12.11
C PRO A 224 -24.34 7.52 11.86
N LEU A 225 -25.49 7.80 12.46
CA LEU A 225 -26.16 9.10 12.34
C LEU A 225 -25.21 10.23 12.75
N ILE A 226 -25.07 11.25 11.89
CA ILE A 226 -24.30 12.45 12.17
C ILE A 226 -25.27 13.56 12.57
N ASP A 227 -25.08 14.21 13.71
CA ASP A 227 -25.94 15.30 14.19
C ASP A 227 -25.15 16.61 14.24
N LEU A 228 -25.49 17.55 13.35
CA LEU A 228 -24.90 18.88 13.28
C LEU A 228 -25.69 19.92 14.07
N ARG A 229 -26.83 19.54 14.67
CA ARG A 229 -27.62 20.51 15.45
C ARG A 229 -26.77 20.99 16.63
N PRO A 230 -26.85 22.29 16.96
CA PRO A 230 -26.13 22.83 18.10
C PRO A 230 -26.53 22.04 19.36
N ARG A 231 -25.55 21.43 20.02
CA ARG A 231 -25.75 20.92 21.37
C ARG A 231 -25.94 22.12 22.28
N GLN A 232 -27.17 22.38 22.69
CA GLN A 232 -27.42 23.36 23.74
C GLN A 232 -26.78 22.83 25.03
N SER A 233 -25.59 23.33 25.34
CA SER A 233 -24.98 23.13 26.63
C SER A 233 -25.53 24.21 27.55
N ILE A 234 -26.29 23.81 28.57
CA ILE A 234 -26.71 24.70 29.64
C ILE A 234 -25.61 24.65 30.70
N ILE A 235 -24.86 25.74 30.86
CA ILE A 235 -24.05 25.91 32.08
C ILE A 235 -24.97 26.53 33.13
N LYS A 236 -25.34 25.74 34.14
CA LYS A 236 -25.98 26.26 35.35
C LYS A 236 -24.88 26.57 36.37
N GLY A 237 -24.77 27.82 36.77
CA GLY A 237 -23.85 28.27 37.81
C GLY A 237 -24.46 29.43 38.58
N THR A 238 -24.19 29.48 39.88
CA THR A 238 -24.52 30.63 40.73
C THR A 238 -23.36 31.62 40.64
N VAL A 239 -23.63 32.86 40.26
CA VAL A 239 -22.62 33.92 40.33
C VAL A 239 -22.41 34.24 41.80
N LEU A 240 -21.16 34.23 42.29
CA LEU A 240 -20.83 34.63 43.65
C LEU A 240 -20.22 36.04 43.63
N LYS A 241 -20.52 36.84 44.65
CA LYS A 241 -19.82 38.11 44.94
C LYS A 241 -18.39 37.82 45.38
N ALA A 242 -17.55 38.85 45.45
CA ALA A 242 -16.18 38.72 45.97
C ALA A 242 -16.12 38.18 47.42
N SER A 243 -17.23 38.27 48.18
CA SER A 243 -17.39 37.68 49.52
C SER A 243 -17.65 36.16 49.53
N GLY A 244 -17.94 35.56 48.37
CA GLY A 244 -18.34 34.15 48.27
C GLY A 244 -19.85 33.90 48.39
N ASP A 245 -20.66 34.94 48.62
CA ASP A 245 -22.13 34.82 48.68
C ASP A 245 -22.74 34.84 47.27
N PRO A 246 -23.88 34.15 47.04
CA PRO A 246 -24.65 34.30 45.82
C PRO A 246 -24.96 35.76 45.49
N ALA A 247 -24.86 36.10 44.20
CA ALA A 247 -25.23 37.40 43.64
C ALA A 247 -26.70 37.72 43.95
#